data_AF-A0A6B1DLP8-F1
#
_entry.id   AF-A0A6B1DLP8-F1
#
_cell.length_a   1.000
_cell.length_b   1.000
_cell.length_c   1.000
_cell.angle_alpha   90.00
_cell.angle_beta   90.00
_cell.angle_gamma   90.00
#
_symmetry.space_group_name_H-M   'P 1'
#
loop_
_entity.id
_entity.type
_entity.pdbx_description
1 polymer ?
#
loop_
_entity_poly.entity_id
_entity_poly.type
_entity_poly.pdbx_seq_one_letter_code
_entity_poly.pdbx_strand_id
1 'polypeptide(L)'
;MPVEVKRRIDAMIDGQFLILVGDAAGADKAVQAYLADRAYRNVVVHCMERSCRNNVGCWPARQVAAPPGARGFDYYSVKDRVMADAAEYGLMIWDGKSKGTINNVMNLVRRHRPVVVYVAPTRSFDTVRTLEDLRDVLAKGDRRRVDRLVNDLHLDA
;
A
#
# COMPACT_ATOMS: atom_id res chain seq x y z
N MET A 1 -0.16 -12.65 -7.72
CA MET A 1 0.51 -12.26 -6.46
C MET A 1 1.56 -13.31 -6.11
N PRO A 2 2.81 -12.90 -5.78
CA PRO A 2 3.90 -13.82 -5.41
C PRO A 2 3.59 -14.69 -4.20
N VAL A 3 4.19 -15.88 -4.12
CA VAL A 3 3.96 -16.85 -3.03
C VAL A 3 4.43 -16.31 -1.68
N GLU A 4 5.52 -15.56 -1.68
CA GLU A 4 6.12 -14.95 -0.51
C GLU A 4 5.16 -13.90 0.09
N VAL A 5 4.50 -13.11 -0.76
CA VAL A 5 3.46 -12.16 -0.35
C VAL A 5 2.23 -12.90 0.21
N LYS A 6 1.79 -13.97 -0.45
CA LYS A 6 0.69 -14.82 0.05
C LYS A 6 0.98 -15.35 1.45
N ARG A 7 2.18 -15.89 1.69
CA ARG A 7 2.61 -16.38 3.02
C ARG A 7 2.61 -15.27 4.08
N ARG A 8 2.99 -14.04 3.72
CA ARG A 8 2.93 -12.90 4.65
C ARG A 8 1.49 -12.53 4.99
N ILE A 9 0.58 -12.57 4.01
CA ILE A 9 -0.85 -12.36 4.25
C ILE A 9 -1.45 -13.49 5.09
N ASP A 10 -1.05 -14.74 4.85
CA ASP A 10 -1.47 -15.88 5.66
C ASP A 10 -1.10 -15.68 7.14
N ALA A 11 0.12 -15.22 7.43
CA ALA A 11 0.52 -14.89 8.80
C ALA A 11 -0.33 -13.77 9.42
N MET A 12 -0.80 -12.79 8.63
CA MET A 12 -1.72 -11.75 9.11
C MET A 12 -3.12 -12.30 9.38
N ILE A 13 -3.59 -13.24 8.54
CA ILE A 13 -4.86 -13.96 8.74
C ILE A 13 -4.80 -14.80 10.02
N ASP A 14 -3.73 -15.58 10.20
CA ASP A 14 -3.53 -16.45 11.36
C ASP A 14 -3.42 -15.64 12.66
N GLY A 15 -2.80 -14.45 12.59
CA GLY A 15 -2.77 -13.47 13.67
C GLY A 15 -4.07 -12.69 13.88
N GLN A 16 -5.11 -12.95 13.08
CA GLN A 16 -6.42 -12.29 13.11
C GLN A 16 -6.38 -10.77 12.93
N PHE A 17 -5.44 -10.26 12.13
CA PHE A 17 -5.26 -8.83 11.91
C PHE A 17 -6.48 -8.24 11.21
N LEU A 18 -6.89 -7.02 11.59
CA LEU A 18 -7.79 -6.23 10.76
C LEU A 18 -7.02 -5.75 9.53
N ILE A 19 -7.37 -6.25 8.35
CA ILE A 19 -6.69 -5.88 7.10
C ILE A 19 -7.41 -4.70 6.45
N LEU A 20 -6.72 -3.57 6.36
CA LEU A 20 -7.16 -2.42 5.58
C LEU A 20 -6.60 -2.56 4.16
N VAL A 21 -7.46 -2.49 3.15
CA VAL A 21 -7.05 -2.64 1.74
C VAL A 21 -7.74 -1.60 0.87
N GLY A 22 -7.04 -1.11 -0.16
CA GLY A 22 -7.63 -0.23 -1.16
C GLY A 22 -8.57 -0.95 -2.13
N ASP A 23 -9.01 -0.24 -3.16
CA ASP A 23 -9.98 -0.69 -4.16
C ASP A 23 -9.43 -0.69 -5.59
N ALA A 24 -8.13 -0.46 -5.79
CA ALA A 24 -7.54 -0.38 -7.12
C ALA A 24 -7.55 -1.73 -7.84
N ALA A 25 -7.62 -1.73 -9.18
CA ALA A 25 -7.69 -2.96 -9.97
C ALA A 25 -6.41 -3.84 -9.93
N GLY A 26 -5.29 -3.30 -9.43
CA GLY A 26 -3.99 -3.96 -9.38
C GLY A 26 -3.77 -4.79 -8.10
N ALA A 27 -2.73 -4.46 -7.34
CA ALA A 27 -2.35 -5.17 -6.13
C ALA A 27 -3.52 -5.30 -5.13
N ASP A 28 -4.31 -4.24 -4.93
CA ASP A 28 -5.47 -4.25 -4.03
C ASP A 28 -6.48 -5.34 -4.41
N LYS A 29 -6.92 -5.39 -5.68
CA LYS A 29 -7.86 -6.42 -6.15
C LYS A 29 -7.28 -7.82 -6.00
N ALA A 30 -5.98 -8.01 -6.21
CA ALA A 30 -5.33 -9.31 -6.04
C ALA A 30 -5.28 -9.75 -4.56
N VAL A 31 -5.03 -8.81 -3.65
CA VAL A 31 -5.09 -9.05 -2.20
C VAL A 31 -6.53 -9.35 -1.78
N GLN A 32 -7.50 -8.54 -2.24
CA GLN A 32 -8.92 -8.79 -2.00
C GLN A 32 -9.34 -10.19 -2.47
N ALA A 33 -9.04 -10.57 -3.72
CA ALA A 33 -9.39 -11.91 -4.21
C ALA A 33 -8.79 -13.02 -3.31
N TYR A 34 -7.54 -12.86 -2.90
CA TYR A 34 -6.88 -13.84 -2.04
C TYR A 34 -7.50 -13.94 -0.64
N LEU A 35 -7.90 -12.81 -0.03
CA LEU A 35 -8.60 -12.79 1.25
C LEU A 35 -10.00 -13.41 1.15
N ALA A 36 -10.70 -13.16 0.04
CA ALA A 36 -12.00 -13.75 -0.23
C ALA A 36 -11.92 -15.27 -0.42
N ASP A 37 -10.91 -15.77 -1.14
CA ASP A 37 -10.65 -17.21 -1.32
C ASP A 37 -10.38 -17.92 0.03
N ARG A 38 -9.80 -17.20 1.00
CA ARG A 38 -9.58 -17.69 2.38
C ARG A 38 -10.80 -17.49 3.29
N ALA A 39 -11.92 -16.99 2.75
CA ALA A 39 -13.11 -16.62 3.51
C ALA A 39 -12.81 -15.69 4.71
N TYR A 40 -11.75 -14.88 4.62
CA TYR A 40 -11.31 -14.03 5.72
C TYR A 40 -12.24 -12.81 5.86
N ARG A 41 -12.76 -12.57 7.06
CA ARG A 41 -13.81 -11.56 7.29
C ARG A 41 -13.32 -10.27 7.94
N ASN A 42 -12.16 -10.30 8.60
CA ASN A 42 -11.63 -9.13 9.32
C ASN A 42 -10.91 -8.18 8.33
N VAL A 43 -11.68 -7.61 7.41
CA VAL A 43 -11.20 -6.76 6.32
C VAL A 43 -12.07 -5.52 6.23
N VAL A 44 -11.45 -4.37 5.97
CA VAL A 44 -12.15 -3.12 5.63
C VAL A 44 -11.58 -2.58 4.32
N VAL A 45 -12.45 -2.36 3.34
CA VAL A 45 -12.06 -1.79 2.05
C VAL A 45 -12.12 -0.27 2.13
N HIS A 46 -10.99 0.39 1.93
CA HIS A 46 -10.93 1.83 1.76
C HIS A 46 -11.18 2.17 0.29
N CYS A 47 -12.18 3.02 0.02
CA CYS A 47 -12.46 3.56 -1.30
C CYS A 47 -12.92 5.02 -1.25
N MET A 48 -12.94 5.67 -2.40
CA MET A 48 -13.46 7.04 -2.51
C MET A 48 -14.99 7.02 -2.44
N GLU A 49 -15.57 8.05 -1.84
CA GLU A 49 -17.02 8.23 -1.78
C GLU A 49 -17.62 8.14 -3.19
N ARG A 50 -18.73 7.40 -3.34
CA ARG A 50 -19.47 7.20 -4.61
C ARG A 50 -18.71 6.48 -5.73
N SER A 51 -17.47 6.04 -5.50
CA SER A 51 -16.64 5.40 -6.53
C SER A 51 -15.77 4.27 -5.94
N CYS A 52 -16.43 3.28 -5.35
CA CYS A 52 -15.75 2.06 -4.90
C CYS A 52 -15.56 1.12 -6.09
N ARG A 53 -14.33 1.01 -6.58
CA ARG A 53 -14.05 0.28 -7.83
C ARG A 53 -14.10 -1.24 -7.65
N ASN A 54 -13.60 -1.75 -6.52
CA ASN A 54 -13.57 -3.17 -6.22
C ASN A 54 -13.81 -3.42 -4.73
N ASN A 55 -14.69 -4.38 -4.44
CA ASN A 55 -14.87 -4.99 -3.12
C ASN A 55 -15.25 -6.47 -3.31
N VAL A 56 -14.23 -7.31 -3.55
CA VAL A 56 -14.42 -8.70 -4.00
C VAL A 56 -15.13 -9.55 -2.94
N GLY A 57 -14.82 -9.36 -1.66
CA GLY A 57 -15.38 -10.15 -0.56
C GLY A 57 -16.61 -9.53 0.10
N CYS A 58 -17.18 -8.46 -0.47
CA CYS A 58 -18.34 -7.75 0.09
C CYS A 58 -18.14 -7.30 1.55
N TRP A 59 -16.94 -6.87 1.91
CA TRP A 59 -16.61 -6.41 3.26
C TRP A 59 -17.15 -5.00 3.56
N PRO A 60 -17.18 -4.57 4.83
CA PRO A 60 -17.41 -3.18 5.18
C PRO A 60 -16.46 -2.24 4.43
N ALA A 61 -17.01 -1.15 3.89
CA ALA A 61 -16.24 -0.17 3.15
C ALA A 61 -16.12 1.14 3.94
N ARG A 62 -14.90 1.63 4.12
CA ARG A 62 -14.64 2.99 4.61
C ARG A 62 -14.54 3.93 3.42
N GLN A 63 -15.61 4.67 3.18
CA GLN A 63 -15.67 5.67 2.11
C GLN A 63 -15.02 6.98 2.55
N VAL A 64 -14.19 7.55 1.69
CA VAL A 64 -13.47 8.80 1.95
C VAL A 64 -13.89 9.85 0.93
N ALA A 65 -14.41 10.98 1.43
CA ALA A 65 -14.73 12.13 0.60
C ALA A 65 -13.45 12.90 0.24
N ALA A 66 -13.29 13.26 -1.03
CA ALA A 66 -12.23 14.17 -1.43
C ALA A 66 -12.66 15.63 -1.15
N PRO A 67 -11.72 16.51 -0.81
CA PRO A 67 -12.01 17.94 -0.72
C PRO A 67 -12.44 18.49 -2.09
N PRO A 68 -13.28 19.55 -2.11
CA PRO A 68 -13.71 20.18 -3.35
C PRO A 68 -12.52 20.55 -4.25
N GLY A 69 -12.59 20.19 -5.53
CA GLY A 69 -11.56 20.52 -6.51
C GLY A 69 -10.38 19.55 -6.62
N ALA A 70 -10.28 18.54 -5.74
CA ALA A 70 -9.25 17.50 -5.86
C ALA A 70 -9.42 16.67 -7.13
N ARG A 71 -8.34 16.52 -7.91
CA ARG A 71 -8.34 15.79 -9.18
C ARG A 71 -7.12 14.87 -9.27
N GLY A 72 -7.21 13.85 -10.11
CA GLY A 72 -6.09 12.97 -10.43
C GLY A 72 -5.46 12.32 -9.20
N PHE A 73 -4.14 12.45 -9.05
CA PHE A 73 -3.39 11.85 -7.96
C PHE A 73 -3.83 12.35 -6.58
N ASP A 74 -4.09 13.65 -6.43
CA ASP A 74 -4.48 14.25 -5.14
C ASP A 74 -5.78 13.64 -4.63
N TYR A 75 -6.75 13.42 -5.52
CA TYR A 75 -8.02 12.78 -5.21
C TYR A 75 -7.83 11.39 -4.59
N TYR A 76 -7.03 10.53 -5.21
CA TYR A 76 -6.81 9.17 -4.71
C TYR A 76 -5.90 9.13 -3.47
N SER A 77 -4.98 10.09 -3.34
CA SER A 77 -4.04 10.15 -2.20
C SER A 77 -4.73 10.44 -0.86
N VAL A 78 -5.89 11.10 -0.87
CA VAL A 78 -6.64 11.41 0.37
C VAL A 78 -7.03 10.13 1.11
N LYS A 79 -7.57 9.16 0.37
CA LYS A 79 -7.94 7.86 0.93
C LYS A 79 -6.74 7.08 1.45
N ASP A 80 -5.63 7.09 0.71
CA ASP A 80 -4.41 6.39 1.09
C ASP A 80 -3.83 6.97 2.40
N ARG A 81 -3.94 8.29 2.61
CA ARG A 81 -3.59 8.94 3.89
C ARG A 81 -4.51 8.49 5.02
N VAL A 82 -5.83 8.50 4.82
CA VAL A 82 -6.79 8.02 5.82
C VAL A 82 -6.56 6.54 6.18
N MET A 83 -6.19 5.72 5.19
CA MET A 83 -5.83 4.32 5.42
C MET A 83 -4.52 4.20 6.21
N ALA A 84 -3.51 5.02 5.91
CA ALA A 84 -2.25 5.06 6.64
C ALA A 84 -2.41 5.59 8.07
N ASP A 85 -3.33 6.54 8.33
CA ASP A 85 -3.68 7.03 9.66
C ASP A 85 -4.27 5.93 10.55
N ALA A 86 -5.07 5.03 9.96
CA ALA A 86 -5.72 3.92 10.67
C ALA A 86 -4.83 2.68 10.82
N ALA A 87 -3.71 2.61 10.10
CA ALA A 87 -2.83 1.44 10.11
C ALA A 87 -1.75 1.52 11.20
N GLU A 88 -1.47 0.38 11.84
CA GLU A 88 -0.36 0.22 12.79
C GLU A 88 0.89 -0.36 12.12
N TYR A 89 0.70 -1.06 11.01
CA TYR A 89 1.73 -1.75 10.25
C TYR A 89 1.32 -1.81 8.77
N GLY A 90 2.28 -1.68 7.86
CA GLY A 90 2.04 -1.74 6.41
C GLY A 90 2.66 -2.95 5.71
N LEU A 91 1.99 -3.46 4.68
CA LEU A 91 2.55 -4.35 3.67
C LEU A 91 2.38 -3.71 2.29
N MET A 92 3.49 -3.48 1.59
CA MET A 92 3.50 -2.89 0.25
C MET A 92 4.10 -3.85 -0.76
N ILE A 93 3.53 -3.91 -1.95
CA ILE A 93 4.09 -4.66 -3.09
C ILE A 93 4.58 -3.61 -4.08
N TRP A 94 5.90 -3.50 -4.26
CA TRP A 94 6.51 -2.52 -5.12
C TRP A 94 7.15 -3.17 -6.35
N ASP A 95 6.81 -2.65 -7.52
CA ASP A 95 7.30 -3.11 -8.82
C ASP A 95 8.65 -2.50 -9.22
N GLY A 96 9.30 -1.78 -8.31
CA GLY A 96 10.56 -1.07 -8.55
C GLY A 96 10.39 0.29 -9.23
N LYS A 97 9.16 0.76 -9.45
CA LYS A 97 8.90 1.99 -10.23
C LYS A 97 7.65 2.79 -9.83
N SER A 98 6.71 2.19 -9.12
CA SER A 98 5.43 2.83 -8.75
C SER A 98 5.64 3.96 -7.74
N LYS A 99 5.40 5.20 -8.18
CA LYS A 99 5.38 6.39 -7.32
C LYS A 99 4.33 6.32 -6.23
N GLY A 100 3.14 5.83 -6.56
CA GLY A 100 2.03 5.69 -5.61
C GLY A 100 2.38 4.77 -4.44
N THR A 101 3.04 3.64 -4.72
CA THR A 101 3.47 2.72 -3.67
C THR A 101 4.50 3.35 -2.73
N ILE A 102 5.50 4.07 -3.27
CA ILE A 102 6.50 4.77 -2.45
C ILE A 102 5.87 5.88 -1.62
N ASN A 103 4.90 6.63 -2.17
CA ASN A 103 4.13 7.61 -1.41
C ASN A 103 3.38 6.97 -0.24
N ASN A 104 2.84 5.76 -0.42
CA ASN A 104 2.17 5.04 0.67
C ASN A 104 3.14 4.54 1.74
N VAL A 105 4.35 4.11 1.35
CA VAL A 105 5.42 3.82 2.31
C VAL A 105 5.79 5.08 3.12
N MET A 106 6.00 6.21 2.45
CA MET A 106 6.31 7.48 3.12
C MET A 106 5.21 7.95 4.06
N ASN A 107 3.93 7.79 3.68
CA ASN A 107 2.80 8.15 4.54
C ASN A 107 2.86 7.41 5.89
N LEU A 108 3.22 6.12 5.87
CA LEU A 108 3.35 5.28 7.07
C LEU A 108 4.63 5.60 7.85
N VAL A 109 5.78 5.77 7.18
CA VAL A 109 7.06 6.13 7.81
C VAL A 109 6.96 7.46 8.56
N ARG A 110 6.32 8.48 7.96
CA ARG A 110 6.08 9.79 8.62
C ARG A 110 5.16 9.70 9.83
N ARG A 111 4.41 8.61 9.98
CA ARG A 111 3.55 8.30 11.13
C ARG A 111 4.22 7.34 12.11
N HIS A 112 5.51 7.06 11.92
CA HIS A 112 6.27 6.08 12.70
C HIS A 112 5.65 4.68 12.67
N ARG A 113 4.99 4.31 11.56
CA ARG A 113 4.41 2.99 11.34
C ARG A 113 5.38 2.14 10.50
N PRO A 114 5.84 0.99 10.99
CA PRO A 114 6.72 0.11 10.22
C PRO A 114 6.00 -0.44 8.99
N VAL A 115 6.73 -0.53 7.87
CA VAL A 115 6.21 -1.04 6.60
C VAL A 115 7.12 -2.13 6.08
N VAL A 116 6.58 -3.29 5.74
CA VAL A 116 7.30 -4.29 4.97
C VAL A 116 7.00 -4.09 3.49
N VAL A 117 8.05 -3.94 2.70
CA VAL A 117 7.97 -3.75 1.25
C VAL A 117 8.50 -5.00 0.57
N TYR A 118 7.64 -5.65 -0.22
CA TYR A 118 8.06 -6.65 -1.19
C TYR A 118 8.57 -5.95 -2.44
N VAL A 119 9.84 -6.13 -2.77
CA VAL A 119 10.48 -5.54 -3.95
C VAL A 119 10.47 -6.57 -5.07
N ALA A 120 9.57 -6.42 -6.04
CA ALA A 120 9.36 -7.41 -7.09
C ALA A 120 10.60 -7.68 -7.98
N PRO A 121 11.42 -6.68 -8.35
CA PRO A 121 12.65 -6.92 -9.12
C PRO A 121 13.63 -7.87 -8.44
N THR A 122 13.83 -7.75 -7.12
CA THR A 122 14.76 -8.56 -6.33
C THR A 122 14.10 -9.75 -5.64
N ARG A 123 12.75 -9.82 -5.66
CA ARG A 123 11.92 -10.79 -4.94
C ARG A 123 12.24 -10.87 -3.44
N SER A 124 12.63 -9.74 -2.85
CA SER A 124 13.02 -9.65 -1.44
C SER A 124 12.01 -8.83 -0.65
N PHE A 125 12.03 -9.01 0.67
CA PHE A 125 11.34 -8.13 1.61
C PHE A 125 12.34 -7.23 2.31
N ASP A 126 11.93 -5.98 2.51
CA ASP A 126 12.66 -5.00 3.30
C ASP A 126 11.70 -4.37 4.30
N THR A 127 12.19 -4.10 5.51
CA THR A 127 11.39 -3.39 6.53
C THR A 127 11.84 -1.94 6.59
N VAL A 128 10.91 -1.04 6.32
CA VAL A 128 11.11 0.40 6.31
C VAL A 128 10.47 1.00 7.56
N ARG A 129 11.30 1.64 8.39
CA ARG A 129 10.91 2.40 9.58
C ARG A 129 11.33 3.86 9.48
N THR A 130 12.36 4.13 8.70
CA THR A 130 12.95 5.46 8.51
C THR A 130 13.00 5.85 7.03
N LEU A 131 13.36 7.10 6.75
CA LEU A 131 13.64 7.54 5.38
C LEU A 131 14.94 6.93 4.83
N GLU A 132 15.89 6.56 5.69
CA GLU A 132 17.12 5.88 5.29
C GLU A 132 16.81 4.47 4.78
N ASP A 133 16.01 3.70 5.53
CA ASP A 133 15.54 2.38 5.07
C ASP A 133 14.80 2.46 3.73
N LEU A 134 14.08 3.57 3.48
CA LEU A 134 13.39 3.78 2.22
C LEU A 134 14.36 3.99 1.07
N ARG A 135 15.50 4.68 1.29
CA ARG A 135 16.54 4.85 0.27
C ARG A 135 17.16 3.51 -0.12
N ASP A 136 17.37 2.62 0.85
CA ASP A 136 17.87 1.26 0.59
C ASP A 136 16.89 0.44 -0.27
N VAL A 137 15.59 0.60 -0.02
CA VAL A 137 14.56 -0.02 -0.87
C VAL A 137 14.59 0.56 -2.28
N LEU A 138 14.68 1.89 -2.39
CA LEU A 138 14.70 2.58 -3.69
C LEU A 138 15.91 2.16 -4.54
N ALA A 139 17.08 1.92 -3.92
CA ALA A 139 18.28 1.44 -4.62
C ALA A 139 18.09 0.10 -5.35
N LYS A 140 17.05 -0.68 -5.00
CA LYS A 140 16.69 -1.97 -5.63
C LYS A 140 15.72 -1.83 -6.81
N GLY A 141 15.27 -0.62 -7.11
CA GLY A 141 14.33 -0.32 -8.19
C GLY A 141 14.98 -0.03 -9.55
N ASP A 142 14.16 0.41 -10.51
CA ASP A 142 14.64 0.90 -11.81
C ASP A 142 15.35 2.24 -11.62
N ARG A 143 16.68 2.27 -11.81
CA ARG A 143 17.54 3.44 -11.54
C ARG A 143 16.99 4.74 -12.14
N ARG A 144 16.57 4.74 -13.42
CA ARG A 144 16.07 5.96 -14.10
C ARG A 144 14.74 6.46 -13.56
N ARG A 145 13.93 5.57 -13.00
CA ARG A 145 12.65 5.93 -12.38
C ARG A 145 12.83 6.32 -10.92
N VAL A 146 13.75 5.64 -10.23
CA VAL A 146 14.14 5.95 -8.85
C VAL A 146 14.75 7.34 -8.76
N ASP A 147 15.67 7.72 -9.64
CA ASP A 147 16.27 9.06 -9.62
C ASP A 147 15.19 10.16 -9.72
N ARG A 148 14.20 9.96 -10.60
CA ARG A 148 13.04 10.87 -10.70
C ARG A 148 12.17 10.86 -9.45
N LEU A 149 11.97 9.70 -8.83
CA LEU A 149 11.20 9.57 -7.58
C LEU A 149 11.89 10.30 -6.43
N VAL A 150 13.20 10.12 -6.29
CA VAL A 150 14.00 10.77 -5.23
C VAL A 150 13.88 12.29 -5.34
N ASN A 151 14.06 12.84 -6.54
CA ASN A 151 13.91 14.26 -6.81
C ASN A 151 12.47 14.76 -6.54
N ASP A 152 11.46 14.09 -7.09
CA ASP A 152 10.05 14.48 -6.95
C ASP A 152 9.57 14.50 -5.49
N LEU A 153 10.12 13.59 -4.69
CA LEU A 153 9.72 13.40 -3.29
C LEU A 153 10.61 14.16 -2.32
N HIS A 154 11.59 14.94 -2.84
CA HIS A 154 12.56 15.71 -2.07
C HIS A 154 13.26 14.82 -1.02
N LEU A 155 13.66 13.61 -1.44
CA LEU A 155 14.38 12.65 -0.61
C LEU A 155 15.90 12.90 -0.62
N ASP A 156 16.36 13.94 -1.30
CA ASP A 156 17.73 14.44 -1.26
C ASP A 156 17.97 15.13 0.09
N ALA A 157 18.70 14.46 0.99
CA ALA A 157 19.26 15.02 2.21
C ALA A 157 20.53 14.24 2.57
#